data_AF-A0A1M5YAM6-F1
#
_entry.id   AF-A0A1M5YAM6-F1
#
_cell.length_a   1.000
_cell.length_b   1.000
_cell.length_c   1.000
_cell.angle_alpha   90.00
_cell.angle_beta   90.00
_cell.angle_gamma   90.00
#
_symmetry.space_group_name_H-M   'P 1'
#
loop_
_entity.id
_entity.type
_entity.pdbx_description
1 polymer ?
#
loop_
_entity_poly.entity_id
_entity_poly.type
_entity_poly.pdbx_seq_one_letter_code
_entity_poly.pdbx_strand_id
1 'polypeptide(L)' 'SALNKAKESALNKAKEEGREEGAIKVANNLLKMGLTVEQVAEASELSVEKVIEIKNKI' A
#
# COMPACT_ATOMS: atom_id res chain seq x y z
N SER A 1 8.28 30.61 -2.35
CA SER A 1 9.61 30.46 -2.97
C SER A 1 9.77 29.05 -3.52
N ALA A 2 10.72 28.81 -4.43
CA ALA A 2 11.01 27.46 -4.96
C ALA A 2 11.28 26.43 -3.85
N LEU A 3 11.86 26.87 -2.73
CA LEU A 3 12.11 26.05 -1.53
C LEU A 3 10.82 25.49 -0.91
N ASN A 4 9.73 26.26 -0.86
CA ASN A 4 8.46 25.79 -0.30
C ASN A 4 7.82 24.71 -1.19
N LYS A 5 7.89 24.88 -2.52
CA LYS A 5 7.40 23.88 -3.47
C LYS A 5 8.19 22.57 -3.37
N ALA A 6 9.51 22.65 -3.25
CA ALA A 6 10.36 21.47 -3.09
C ALA A 6 10.05 20.69 -1.79
N LYS A 7 9.84 21.41 -0.68
CA LYS A 7 9.44 20.78 0.60
C LYS A 7 8.06 20.12 0.51
N GLU A 8 7.11 20.78 -0.13
CA GLU A 8 5.75 20.25 -0.33
C GLU A 8 5.75 18.98 -1.18
N SER A 9 6.48 18.97 -2.31
CA SER A 9 6.67 17.77 -3.13
C SER A 9 7.29 16.61 -2.35
N ALA A 10 8.32 16.88 -1.54
CA ALA A 10 8.98 15.85 -0.74
C ALA A 10 8.04 15.25 0.32
N LEU A 11 7.24 16.09 0.99
CA LEU A 11 6.26 15.63 1.98
C LEU A 11 5.13 14.83 1.33
N ASN A 12 4.66 15.23 0.14
CA ASN A 12 3.65 14.48 -0.59
C ASN A 12 4.14 13.10 -0.99
N LYS A 13 5.38 13.01 -1.50
CA LYS A 13 6.01 11.74 -1.84
C LYS A 13 6.16 10.82 -0.61
N ALA A 14 6.65 11.35 0.51
CA ALA A 14 6.78 10.58 1.74
C ALA A 14 5.42 10.07 2.27
N LYS A 15 4.36 10.87 2.13
CA LYS A 15 3.00 10.45 2.49
C LYS A 15 2.46 9.35 1.58
N GLU A 16 2.74 9.44 0.28
CA GLU A 16 2.35 8.43 -0.70
C GLU A 16 3.06 7.10 -0.45
N GLU A 17 4.38 7.12 -0.28
CA GLU A 17 5.18 5.94 0.07
C GLU A 17 4.70 5.29 1.38
N GLY A 18 4.43 6.10 2.42
CA GLY A 18 3.91 5.58 3.69
C GLY A 18 2.52 4.96 3.59
N ARG A 19 1.65 5.49 2.72
CA ARG A 19 0.33 4.88 2.43
C ARG A 19 0.49 3.55 1.72
N GLU A 20 1.36 3.48 0.71
CA GLU A 20 1.61 2.24 -0.03
C GLU A 20 2.20 1.15 0.87
N GLU A 21 3.22 1.47 1.67
CA GLU A 21 3.82 0.53 2.63
C GLU A 21 2.79 0.04 3.66
N GLY A 22 1.94 0.94 4.15
CA GLY A 22 0.85 0.62 5.07
C GLY A 22 -0.15 -0.36 4.47
N ALA A 23 -0.61 -0.08 3.25
CA ALA A 23 -1.53 -0.94 2.50
C ALA A 23 -0.94 -2.35 2.26
N ILE A 24 0.33 -2.43 1.87
CA ILE A 24 1.04 -3.70 1.67
C ILE A 24 1.14 -4.49 2.99
N LYS A 25 1.43 -3.82 4.10
CA LYS A 25 1.51 -4.47 5.43
C LYS A 25 0.16 -5.03 5.85
N VAL A 26 -0.92 -4.27 5.66
CA VAL A 26 -2.29 -4.73 5.92
C VAL A 26 -2.60 -5.96 5.07
N ALA A 27 -2.35 -5.89 3.76
CA ALA A 27 -2.61 -7.00 2.85
C ALA A 27 -1.88 -8.29 3.24
N ASN A 28 -0.59 -8.19 3.60
CA ASN A 28 0.21 -9.32 4.09
C ASN A 28 -0.40 -9.98 5.32
N ASN A 29 -0.84 -9.19 6.30
CA ASN A 29 -1.42 -9.72 7.53
C ASN A 29 -2.75 -10.42 7.26
N LEU A 30 -3.62 -9.82 6.44
CA LEU A 30 -4.92 -10.39 6.10
C LEU A 30 -4.79 -11.68 5.28
N LEU A 31 -3.84 -11.75 4.34
CA LEU A 31 -3.53 -12.99 3.62
C LEU A 31 -3.05 -14.10 4.56
N LYS A 32 -2.19 -13.77 5.52
CA LYS A 32 -1.73 -14.73 6.56
C LYS A 32 -2.85 -15.19 7.48
N MET A 33 -3.90 -14.38 7.65
CA MET A 33 -5.13 -14.75 8.38
C MET A 33 -6.09 -15.61 7.55
N GLY A 34 -5.77 -15.90 6.29
CA GLY A 34 -6.55 -16.78 5.42
C GLY A 34 -7.71 -16.11 4.69
N LEU A 35 -7.74 -14.77 4.62
CA LEU A 35 -8.74 -14.06 3.83
C LEU A 35 -8.51 -14.26 2.32
N THR A 36 -9.57 -14.14 1.54
CA THR A 36 -9.46 -14.24 0.07
C THR A 36 -8.77 -13.01 -0.52
N VAL A 37 -8.25 -13.15 -1.74
CA VAL A 37 -7.56 -12.07 -2.45
C VAL A 37 -8.48 -10.85 -2.61
N GLU A 38 -9.76 -11.08 -2.88
CA GLU A 38 -10.78 -10.05 -3.09
C GLU A 38 -11.08 -9.29 -1.80
N GLN A 39 -11.25 -10.00 -0.68
CA GLN A 39 -11.47 -9.39 0.63
C GLN A 39 -10.25 -8.55 1.07
N VAL A 40 -9.06 -9.05 0.77
CA VAL A 40 -7.81 -8.35 1.06
C VAL A 40 -7.67 -7.09 0.20
N ALA A 41 -7.98 -7.17 -1.09
CA ALA A 41 -7.94 -6.04 -2.01
C ALA A 41 -8.86 -4.91 -1.54
N GLU A 42 -10.09 -5.25 -1.17
CA GLU A 42 -11.06 -4.30 -0.61
C GLU A 42 -10.55 -3.66 0.70
N ALA A 43 -10.08 -4.47 1.65
CA ALA A 43 -9.69 -3.98 2.98
C ALA A 43 -8.34 -3.23 3.01
N SER A 44 -7.45 -3.48 2.05
CA SER A 44 -6.14 -2.81 1.93
C SER A 44 -6.12 -1.66 0.94
N GLU A 45 -7.24 -1.40 0.25
CA GLU A 45 -7.33 -0.42 -0.84
C GLU A 45 -6.30 -0.69 -1.96
N LEU A 46 -5.96 -1.95 -2.19
CA LEU A 46 -5.07 -2.39 -3.27
C LEU A 46 -5.86 -3.03 -4.40
N SER A 47 -5.28 -3.05 -5.60
CA SER A 47 -5.85 -3.84 -6.69
C SER A 47 -5.72 -5.34 -6.42
N VAL A 48 -6.63 -6.13 -6.98
CA VAL A 48 -6.59 -7.60 -6.88
C VAL A 48 -5.25 -8.14 -7.41
N GLU A 49 -4.74 -7.60 -8.51
CA GLU A 49 -3.45 -7.99 -9.10
C GLU A 49 -2.31 -7.74 -8.11
N LYS A 50 -2.30 -6.59 -7.44
CA LYS A 50 -1.27 -6.27 -6.44
C LYS A 50 -1.32 -7.22 -5.25
N VAL A 51 -2.51 -7.61 -4.80
CA VAL A 51 -2.67 -8.59 -3.73
C VAL A 51 -2.19 -9.98 -4.17
N ILE A 52 -2.43 -10.37 -5.43
CA ILE A 52 -1.88 -11.62 -5.99
C ILE A 52 -0.36 -11.59 -6.00
N GLU A 53 0.26 -10.48 -6.42
CA GLU A 53 1.71 -10.31 -6.38
C GLU A 53 2.27 -10.45 -4.95
N ILE A 54 1.59 -9.88 -3.95
CA ILE A 54 1.99 -9.99 -2.54
C ILE A 54 1.86 -11.45 -2.08
N LYS A 55 0.74 -12.11 -2.39
CA LYS A 55 0.50 -13.51 -2.03
C LYS A 55 1.55 -14.45 -2.60
N ASN A 56 2.08 -14.18 -3.79
CA ASN A 56 3.10 -15.00 -4.43
C ASN A 56 4.51 -14.81 -3.81
N LYS A 57 4.69 -13.85 -2.89
CA LYS A 57 5.98 -13.53 -2.25
C LYS A 57 6.05 -13.94 -0.77
N ILE A 58 4.97 -14.49 -0.22
CA ILE A 58 4.87 -15.01 1.15
C ILE A 58 4.89 -16.54 1.17
#